data_AF-A0A2E1J1E0-F1
#
_entry.id   AF-A0A2E1J1E0-F1
#
_cell.length_a   1.000
_cell.length_b   1.000
_cell.length_c   1.000
_cell.angle_alpha   90.00
_cell.angle_beta   90.00
_cell.angle_gamma   90.00
#
_symmetry.space_group_name_H-M   'P 1'
#
loop_
_entity.id
_entity.type
_entity.pdbx_description
1 polymer ?
#
loop_
_entity_poly.entity_id
_entity_poly.type
_entity_poly.pdbx_seq_one_letter_code
_entity_poly.pdbx_strand_id
1 'polypeptide(L)'
;PAFWMMPQSFDNNDTSWPRDGEIDIMEHMYSNQDNQIQATVHYGIDYQNHIYKYGIETVPQNVNFVDKFHSITFKWETNKLEFYLDTFDEPFHSIDYTTEQDFINGIYWPFNEPFYLIMNVAVGGTNGGYINNSKYCQDLECSNLNDPDRGRLLIDYIEVKTID
;
A
#
# COMPACT_ATOMS: atom_id res chain seq x y z
N PRO A 1 2.25 0.88 8.37
CA PRO A 1 2.15 2.16 7.61
C PRO A 1 1.63 1.86 6.21
N ALA A 2 1.05 2.84 5.53
CA ALA A 2 0.52 2.65 4.18
C ALA A 2 0.83 3.84 3.28
N PHE A 3 1.22 3.52 2.04
CA PHE A 3 1.17 4.39 0.87
C PHE A 3 0.20 3.74 -0.10
N TRP A 4 -0.89 4.41 -0.39
CA TRP A 4 -2.01 3.83 -1.13
C TRP A 4 -2.76 4.89 -1.90
N MET A 5 -3.64 4.48 -2.80
CA MET A 5 -4.34 5.38 -3.69
C MET A 5 -5.82 5.03 -3.78
N MET A 6 -6.62 6.09 -3.86
CA MET A 6 -8.07 6.01 -4.08
C MET A 6 -8.46 6.83 -5.32
N PRO A 7 -9.55 6.46 -6.02
CA PRO A 7 -10.01 7.18 -7.20
C PRO A 7 -10.48 8.59 -6.82
N GLN A 8 -10.18 9.59 -7.64
CA GLN A 8 -10.59 10.98 -7.38
C GLN A 8 -12.11 11.17 -7.40
N SER A 9 -12.85 10.29 -8.09
CA SER A 9 -14.30 10.28 -8.05
C SER A 9 -14.87 9.95 -6.66
N PHE A 10 -14.06 9.40 -5.75
CA PHE A 10 -14.51 8.95 -4.43
C PHE A 10 -15.11 10.07 -3.56
N ASP A 11 -14.66 11.29 -3.79
CA ASP A 11 -15.13 12.47 -3.04
C ASP A 11 -16.54 12.94 -3.44
N ASN A 12 -17.11 12.39 -4.51
CA ASN A 12 -18.38 12.86 -5.10
C ASN A 12 -19.60 12.00 -4.76
N ASN A 13 -19.51 11.02 -3.86
CA ASN A 13 -20.58 10.07 -3.49
C ASN A 13 -21.15 9.19 -4.64
N ASP A 14 -20.60 9.28 -5.85
CA ASP A 14 -20.97 8.43 -7.01
C ASP A 14 -20.12 7.14 -7.09
N THR A 15 -19.36 6.83 -6.04
CA THR A 15 -18.44 5.70 -5.95
C THR A 15 -18.89 4.69 -4.89
N SER A 16 -18.54 3.43 -5.12
CA SER A 16 -18.73 2.32 -4.20
C SER A 16 -17.44 1.54 -4.10
N TRP A 17 -16.75 1.57 -2.97
CA TRP A 17 -15.68 0.61 -2.72
C TRP A 17 -16.22 -0.83 -2.75
N PRO A 18 -15.52 -1.81 -3.35
CA PRO A 18 -14.22 -1.73 -4.04
C PRO A 18 -14.33 -1.49 -5.56
N ARG A 19 -15.51 -1.18 -6.08
CA ARG A 19 -15.79 -1.05 -7.52
C ARG A 19 -14.92 -0.06 -8.25
N ASP A 20 -14.61 1.05 -7.59
CA ASP A 20 -13.81 2.11 -8.20
C ASP A 20 -12.30 1.92 -7.95
N GLY A 21 -11.92 0.79 -7.32
CA GLY A 21 -10.54 0.41 -7.10
C GLY A 21 -9.92 1.02 -5.86
N GLU A 22 -8.91 0.35 -5.33
CA GLU A 22 -7.95 0.84 -4.35
C GLU A 22 -6.60 0.19 -4.68
N ILE A 23 -5.53 0.99 -4.62
CA ILE A 23 -4.16 0.54 -4.93
C ILE A 23 -3.29 0.80 -3.72
N ASP A 24 -2.95 -0.26 -2.99
CA ASP A 24 -1.99 -0.23 -1.90
C ASP A 24 -0.59 -0.45 -2.46
N ILE A 25 0.15 0.66 -2.63
CA ILE A 25 1.52 0.64 -3.17
C ILE A 25 2.48 -0.02 -2.19
N MET A 26 2.34 0.31 -0.91
CA MET A 26 3.06 -0.36 0.16
C MET A 26 2.23 -0.32 1.43
N GLU A 27 2.06 -1.49 2.01
CA GLU A 27 1.61 -1.69 3.38
C GLU A 27 2.62 -2.53 4.16
N HIS A 28 2.69 -2.23 5.45
CA HIS A 28 3.27 -3.11 6.44
C HIS A 28 2.25 -3.32 7.56
N MET A 29 1.72 -4.55 7.61
CA MET A 29 0.65 -5.03 8.49
C MET A 29 1.21 -5.93 9.59
N TYR A 30 0.43 -6.17 10.65
CA TYR A 30 0.87 -7.02 11.77
C TYR A 30 1.20 -8.47 11.37
N SER A 31 0.59 -8.95 10.28
CA SER A 31 0.78 -10.30 9.74
C SER A 31 2.07 -10.43 8.92
N ASN A 32 2.68 -9.32 8.52
CA ASN A 32 3.97 -9.32 7.83
C ASN A 32 5.10 -9.57 8.84
N GLN A 33 6.16 -10.23 8.39
CA GLN A 33 7.41 -10.27 9.15
C GLN A 33 8.06 -8.87 9.12
N ASP A 34 8.91 -8.57 10.11
CA ASP A 34 9.57 -7.25 10.24
C ASP A 34 10.38 -6.84 8.99
N ASN A 35 10.77 -7.81 8.15
CA ASN A 35 11.50 -7.62 6.91
C ASN A 35 10.62 -7.78 5.65
N GLN A 36 9.30 -7.68 5.78
CA GLN A 36 8.35 -7.84 4.68
C GLN A 36 7.53 -6.58 4.44
N ILE A 37 7.15 -6.40 3.19
CA ILE A 37 6.11 -5.46 2.76
C ILE A 37 5.12 -6.14 1.83
N GLN A 38 3.96 -5.52 1.68
CA GLN A 38 2.93 -5.97 0.76
C GLN A 38 2.46 -4.84 -0.13
N ALA A 39 2.17 -5.15 -1.39
CA ALA A 39 1.32 -4.34 -2.25
C ALA A 39 0.02 -5.10 -2.49
N THR A 40 -1.10 -4.39 -2.53
CA THR A 40 -2.42 -4.98 -2.74
C THR A 40 -3.20 -4.12 -3.73
N VAL A 41 -4.00 -4.76 -4.57
CA VAL A 41 -4.99 -4.07 -5.40
C VAL A 41 -6.37 -4.64 -5.10
N HIS A 42 -7.30 -3.77 -4.77
CA HIS A 42 -8.67 -4.11 -4.40
C HIS A 42 -9.61 -3.68 -5.53
N TYR A 43 -10.51 -4.57 -5.92
CA TYR A 43 -11.53 -4.33 -6.94
C TYR A 43 -12.74 -5.26 -6.73
N GLY A 44 -13.79 -5.12 -7.53
CA GLY A 44 -14.97 -5.98 -7.46
C GLY A 44 -16.24 -5.21 -7.82
N ILE A 45 -17.38 -5.89 -7.93
CA ILE A 45 -18.63 -5.18 -8.28
C ILE A 45 -19.27 -4.44 -7.10
N ASP A 46 -19.03 -4.93 -5.89
CA ASP A 46 -19.52 -4.40 -4.61
C ASP A 46 -18.73 -5.02 -3.45
N TYR A 47 -19.06 -4.63 -2.21
CA TYR A 47 -18.41 -5.14 -1.00
C TYR A 47 -18.52 -6.67 -0.83
N GLN A 48 -19.61 -7.30 -1.26
CA GLN A 48 -19.80 -8.75 -1.11
C GLN A 48 -19.01 -9.55 -2.14
N ASN A 49 -18.71 -8.93 -3.28
CA ASN A 49 -17.95 -9.50 -4.39
C ASN A 49 -16.56 -8.84 -4.48
N HIS A 50 -16.01 -8.46 -3.33
CA HIS A 50 -14.67 -7.90 -3.21
C HIS A 50 -13.62 -8.94 -3.57
N ILE A 51 -12.70 -8.53 -4.45
CA ILE A 51 -11.53 -9.28 -4.87
C ILE A 51 -10.30 -8.43 -4.55
N TYR A 52 -9.25 -9.10 -4.13
CA TYR A 52 -7.95 -8.47 -3.95
C TYR A 52 -6.85 -9.38 -4.50
N LYS A 53 -5.81 -8.77 -5.06
CA LYS A 53 -4.56 -9.43 -5.44
C LYS A 53 -3.44 -8.75 -4.70
N TYR A 54 -2.50 -9.54 -4.19
CA TYR A 54 -1.38 -9.00 -3.45
C TYR A 54 -0.08 -9.68 -3.84
N GLY A 55 1.03 -8.98 -3.64
CA GLY A 55 2.38 -9.53 -3.66
C GLY A 55 3.12 -9.10 -2.40
N ILE A 56 3.94 -10.01 -1.87
CA ILE A 56 4.79 -9.75 -0.70
C ILE A 56 6.23 -9.79 -1.16
N GLU A 57 6.99 -8.76 -0.78
CA GLU A 57 8.44 -8.74 -0.96
C GLU A 57 9.14 -8.82 0.39
N THR A 58 10.32 -9.44 0.41
CA THR A 58 11.13 -9.65 1.61
C THR A 58 12.53 -9.07 1.41
N VAL A 59 12.91 -8.10 2.25
CA VAL A 59 14.30 -7.62 2.30
C VAL A 59 15.19 -8.64 3.02
N PRO A 60 16.53 -8.60 2.85
CA PRO A 60 17.44 -9.58 3.46
C PRO A 60 17.14 -9.80 4.95
N GLN A 61 17.18 -11.06 5.41
CA GLN A 61 16.76 -11.46 6.76
C GLN A 61 17.50 -10.78 7.92
N ASN A 62 18.65 -10.17 7.64
CA ASN A 62 19.43 -9.39 8.60
C ASN A 62 19.09 -7.88 8.61
N VAL A 63 18.06 -7.49 7.87
CA VAL A 63 17.54 -6.11 7.76
C VAL A 63 16.06 -6.15 8.11
N ASN A 64 15.64 -5.36 9.10
CA ASN A 64 14.21 -5.06 9.26
C ASN A 64 13.85 -3.96 8.28
N PHE A 65 12.76 -4.15 7.55
CA PHE A 65 12.26 -3.17 6.58
C PHE A 65 12.00 -1.82 7.26
N VAL A 66 11.46 -1.87 8.48
CA VAL A 66 11.07 -0.68 9.26
C VAL A 66 12.24 0.10 9.87
N ASP A 67 13.47 -0.41 9.79
CA ASP A 67 14.66 0.23 10.39
C ASP A 67 15.54 0.97 9.35
N LYS A 68 15.18 0.91 8.06
CA LYS A 68 15.95 1.48 6.94
C LYS A 68 15.06 2.25 5.97
N PHE A 69 15.68 3.19 5.25
CA PHE A 69 15.05 3.76 4.07
C PHE A 69 15.07 2.74 2.93
N HIS A 70 13.93 2.63 2.26
CA HIS A 70 13.72 1.79 1.10
C HIS A 70 13.14 2.64 -0.03
N SER A 71 13.51 2.32 -1.27
CA SER A 71 12.87 2.91 -2.44
C SER A 71 11.68 2.07 -2.81
N ILE A 72 10.49 2.66 -2.89
CA ILE A 72 9.28 1.97 -3.36
C ILE A 72 8.88 2.62 -4.66
N THR A 73 8.86 1.84 -5.74
CA THR A 73 8.50 2.35 -7.07
C THR A 73 7.20 1.72 -7.50
N PHE A 74 6.24 2.57 -7.84
CA PHE A 74 4.98 2.18 -8.46
C PHE A 74 5.00 2.62 -9.92
N LYS A 75 4.93 1.66 -10.82
CA LYS A 75 4.85 1.92 -12.26
C LYS A 75 3.45 1.62 -12.72
N TRP A 76 2.79 2.65 -13.24
CA TRP A 76 1.41 2.60 -13.69
C TRP A 76 1.35 2.93 -15.17
N GLU A 77 0.89 1.97 -15.96
CA GLU A 77 0.58 2.12 -17.37
C GLU A 77 -0.91 1.82 -17.59
N THR A 78 -1.46 2.22 -18.73
CA THR A 78 -2.81 1.80 -19.10
C THR A 78 -2.90 0.28 -19.03
N ASN A 79 -3.88 -0.23 -18.29
CA ASN A 79 -4.14 -1.67 -18.12
C ASN A 79 -3.07 -2.50 -17.38
N LYS A 80 -2.06 -1.86 -16.76
CA LYS A 80 -0.99 -2.59 -16.07
C LYS A 80 -0.42 -1.82 -14.88
N LEU A 81 -0.32 -2.50 -13.74
CA LEU A 81 0.29 -1.97 -12.52
C LEU A 81 1.47 -2.87 -12.11
N GLU A 82 2.60 -2.26 -11.78
CA GLU A 82 3.82 -2.96 -11.36
C GLU A 82 4.43 -2.29 -10.12
N PHE A 83 4.84 -3.11 -9.16
CA PHE A 83 5.34 -2.67 -7.85
C PHE A 83 6.76 -3.20 -7.65
N TYR A 84 7.69 -2.31 -7.30
CA TYR A 84 9.10 -2.63 -7.16
C TYR A 84 9.63 -2.16 -5.81
N LEU A 85 10.65 -2.87 -5.34
CA LEU A 85 11.34 -2.55 -4.09
C LEU A 85 12.84 -2.33 -4.33
N ASP A 86 13.36 -1.28 -3.72
CA ASP A 86 14.75 -0.85 -3.72
C ASP A 86 15.34 -0.71 -5.13
N THR A 87 16.20 -1.64 -5.50
CA THR A 87 16.94 -1.64 -6.78
C THR A 87 16.65 -2.89 -7.59
N PHE A 88 15.59 -3.63 -7.24
CA PHE A 88 15.19 -4.82 -7.98
C PHE A 88 14.57 -4.44 -9.32
N ASP A 89 15.07 -5.07 -10.39
CA ASP A 89 14.63 -4.82 -11.76
C ASP A 89 13.31 -5.53 -12.10
N GLU A 90 12.94 -6.55 -11.32
CA GLU A 90 11.69 -7.30 -11.49
C GLU A 90 10.65 -6.83 -10.47
N PRO A 91 9.38 -6.67 -10.88
CA PRO A 91 8.34 -6.29 -9.94
C PRO A 91 8.01 -7.47 -9.02
N PHE A 92 7.86 -7.20 -7.72
CA PHE A 92 7.41 -8.20 -6.75
C PHE A 92 5.90 -8.43 -6.82
N HIS A 93 5.17 -7.48 -7.39
CA HIS A 93 3.76 -7.61 -7.72
C HIS A 93 3.48 -6.97 -9.07
N SER A 94 2.69 -7.64 -9.89
CA SER A 94 2.25 -7.15 -11.19
C SER A 94 0.82 -7.61 -11.44
N ILE A 95 0.00 -6.72 -11.97
CA ILE A 95 -1.37 -7.03 -12.39
C ILE A 95 -1.61 -6.42 -13.76
N ASP A 96 -2.13 -7.21 -14.69
CA ASP A 96 -2.31 -6.83 -16.08
C ASP A 96 -3.70 -7.28 -16.57
N TYR A 97 -4.47 -6.33 -17.09
CA TYR A 97 -5.82 -6.54 -17.61
C TYR A 97 -5.91 -7.70 -18.61
N THR A 98 -4.86 -7.92 -19.40
CA THR A 98 -4.85 -8.86 -20.53
C THR A 98 -4.50 -10.30 -20.14
N THR A 99 -3.89 -10.50 -18.96
CA THR A 99 -3.42 -11.82 -18.52
C THR A 99 -4.17 -12.33 -17.29
N GLU A 100 -4.70 -11.42 -16.47
CA GLU A 100 -5.42 -11.77 -15.25
C GLU A 100 -6.83 -12.29 -15.55
N GLN A 101 -7.14 -13.46 -15.01
CA GLN A 101 -8.38 -14.17 -15.30
C GLN A 101 -9.64 -13.40 -14.89
N ASP A 102 -9.55 -12.60 -13.82
CA ASP A 102 -10.70 -11.83 -13.35
C ASP A 102 -11.18 -10.84 -14.43
N PHE A 103 -10.24 -10.11 -15.05
CA PHE A 103 -10.56 -9.13 -16.09
C PHE A 103 -10.87 -9.79 -17.44
N ILE A 104 -10.19 -10.91 -17.78
CA ILE A 104 -10.54 -11.72 -18.96
C ILE A 104 -11.99 -12.23 -18.86
N ASN A 105 -12.44 -12.56 -17.65
CA ASN A 105 -13.81 -12.99 -17.38
C ASN A 105 -14.82 -11.83 -17.30
N GLY A 106 -14.41 -10.61 -17.64
CA GLY A 106 -15.28 -9.44 -17.78
C GLY A 106 -15.47 -8.63 -16.51
N ILE A 107 -14.68 -8.87 -15.45
CA ILE A 107 -14.63 -7.93 -14.32
C ILE A 107 -14.05 -6.61 -14.82
N TYR A 108 -14.67 -5.51 -14.40
CA TYR A 108 -14.24 -4.17 -14.77
C TYR A 108 -12.86 -3.86 -14.18
N TRP A 109 -12.01 -3.21 -14.99
CA TRP A 109 -10.72 -2.67 -14.56
C TRP A 109 -10.88 -1.21 -14.14
N PRO A 110 -10.82 -0.89 -12.84
CA PRO A 110 -11.03 0.49 -12.37
C PRO A 110 -9.78 1.37 -12.44
N PHE A 111 -8.62 0.80 -12.75
CA PHE A 111 -7.32 1.48 -12.60
C PHE A 111 -6.88 2.25 -13.86
N ASN A 112 -7.82 2.72 -14.68
CA ASN A 112 -7.56 3.64 -15.81
C ASN A 112 -8.20 5.02 -15.60
N GLU A 113 -8.62 5.31 -14.37
CA GLU A 113 -9.17 6.60 -13.97
C GLU A 113 -8.16 7.38 -13.12
N PRO A 114 -8.35 8.69 -12.86
CA PRO A 114 -7.48 9.46 -11.98
C PRO A 114 -7.58 9.02 -10.51
N PHE A 115 -6.44 8.86 -9.84
CA PHE A 115 -6.34 8.53 -8.41
C PHE A 115 -5.61 9.65 -7.64
N TYR A 116 -5.78 9.70 -6.33
CA TYR A 116 -4.99 10.53 -5.42
C TYR A 116 -4.19 9.64 -4.45
N LEU A 117 -2.99 10.10 -4.06
CA LEU A 117 -2.12 9.41 -3.11
C LEU A 117 -2.54 9.72 -1.67
N ILE A 118 -2.59 8.68 -0.84
CA ILE A 118 -2.82 8.72 0.59
C ILE A 118 -1.59 8.13 1.29
N MET A 119 -1.20 8.78 2.38
CA MET A 119 -0.09 8.33 3.22
C MET A 119 -0.51 8.42 4.68
N ASN A 120 -0.39 7.31 5.40
CA ASN A 120 -0.75 7.29 6.81
C ASN A 120 0.02 6.24 7.61
N VAL A 121 0.00 6.46 8.92
CA VAL A 121 0.39 5.48 9.92
C VAL A 121 -0.86 5.13 10.71
N ALA A 122 -1.56 4.08 10.28
CA ALA A 122 -2.68 3.53 11.04
C ALA A 122 -2.18 2.88 12.34
N VAL A 123 -3.03 2.92 13.36
CA VAL A 123 -2.72 2.41 14.69
C VAL A 123 -3.82 1.45 15.12
N GLY A 124 -3.49 0.15 15.13
CA GLY A 124 -4.46 -0.92 15.37
C GLY A 124 -5.39 -1.18 14.19
N GLY A 125 -6.53 -1.81 14.44
CA GLY A 125 -7.51 -2.18 13.42
C GLY A 125 -7.26 -3.58 12.84
N THR A 126 -8.05 -3.96 11.83
CA THR A 126 -8.05 -5.32 11.27
C THR A 126 -6.65 -5.78 10.85
N ASN A 127 -5.90 -4.92 10.16
CA ASN A 127 -4.55 -5.23 9.65
C ASN A 127 -3.43 -4.63 10.52
N GLY A 128 -3.74 -3.73 11.45
CA GLY A 128 -2.77 -3.17 12.40
C GLY A 128 -2.69 -3.92 13.73
N GLY A 129 -3.59 -4.88 13.97
CA GLY A 129 -3.63 -5.69 15.18
C GLY A 129 -4.14 -4.93 16.41
N TYR A 130 -3.83 -5.47 17.59
CA TYR A 130 -4.27 -4.88 18.85
C TYR A 130 -3.39 -3.70 19.26
N ILE A 131 -4.04 -2.64 19.73
CA ILE A 131 -3.37 -1.46 20.25
C ILE A 131 -2.67 -1.82 21.57
N ASN A 132 -1.35 -1.65 21.62
CA ASN A 132 -0.60 -1.74 22.85
C ASN A 132 -0.44 -0.34 23.47
N ASN A 133 -1.31 -0.02 24.43
CA ASN A 133 -1.33 1.32 25.05
C ASN A 133 0.01 1.73 25.67
N SER A 134 0.84 0.79 26.12
CA SER A 134 2.18 1.10 26.67
C SER A 134 3.18 1.69 25.66
N LYS A 135 2.85 1.66 24.36
CA LYS A 135 3.70 2.22 23.30
C LYS A 135 3.40 3.69 22.99
N TYR A 136 2.32 4.26 23.52
CA TYR A 136 1.94 5.67 23.31
C TYR A 136 2.36 6.57 24.46
N CYS A 137 2.52 7.85 24.11
CA CYS A 137 2.77 8.92 25.06
C CYS A 137 1.57 9.01 25.98
N GLN A 138 1.82 8.81 27.27
CA GLN A 138 0.79 8.91 28.30
C GLN A 138 0.66 10.34 28.86
N ASP A 139 1.58 11.23 28.47
CA ASP A 139 1.57 12.64 28.83
C ASP A 139 2.21 13.49 27.71
N LEU A 140 2.06 14.82 27.84
CA LEU A 140 2.54 15.83 26.89
C LEU A 140 4.07 16.00 26.89
N GLU A 141 4.77 15.54 27.92
CA GLU A 141 6.23 15.66 28.04
C GLU A 141 6.95 14.41 27.52
N CYS A 142 6.21 13.32 27.28
CA CYS A 142 6.76 12.04 26.90
C CYS A 142 7.18 11.98 25.43
N SER A 143 8.41 11.51 25.18
CA SER A 143 8.71 10.63 24.06
C SER A 143 8.99 9.24 24.63
N ASN A 144 8.14 8.24 24.36
CA ASN A 144 8.22 6.90 25.00
C ASN A 144 9.49 6.10 24.67
N LEU A 145 10.37 6.69 23.88
CA LEU A 145 11.54 6.08 23.33
C LEU A 145 12.71 7.03 23.55
N ASN A 146 13.85 6.46 23.95
CA ASN A 146 15.12 7.18 24.07
C ASN A 146 15.55 7.82 22.74
N ASP A 147 15.01 7.31 21.64
CA ASP A 147 15.11 7.86 20.30
C ASP A 147 13.69 8.20 19.81
N PRO A 148 13.32 9.48 19.67
CA PRO A 148 11.99 9.91 19.28
C PRO A 148 11.65 9.63 17.82
N ASP A 149 12.63 9.28 16.97
CA ASP A 149 12.40 8.90 15.58
C ASP A 149 12.01 7.43 15.42
N ARG A 150 12.33 6.59 16.42
CA ARG A 150 11.83 5.21 16.46
C ARG A 150 10.30 5.24 16.52
N GLY A 151 9.63 4.78 15.46
CA GLY A 151 8.16 4.77 15.35
C GLY A 151 7.56 5.94 14.57
N ARG A 152 8.37 6.82 13.98
CA ARG A 152 7.90 7.76 12.94
C ARG A 152 7.99 7.11 11.57
N LEU A 153 7.02 7.42 10.70
CA LEU A 153 7.18 7.18 9.27
C LEU A 153 7.97 8.35 8.68
N LEU A 154 9.20 8.09 8.29
CA LEU A 154 10.06 9.08 7.66
C LEU A 154 9.96 8.93 6.14
N ILE A 155 9.75 10.04 5.44
CA ILE A 155 9.67 10.11 3.98
C ILE A 155 10.72 11.13 3.56
N ASP A 156 11.73 10.67 2.81
CA ASP A 156 12.78 11.54 2.30
C ASP A 156 12.25 12.38 1.13
N TYR A 157 11.74 11.72 0.09
CA TYR A 157 11.12 12.39 -1.05
C TYR A 157 9.98 11.55 -1.65
N ILE A 158 9.17 12.21 -2.45
CA ILE A 158 8.19 11.61 -3.35
C ILE A 158 8.46 12.19 -4.72
N GLU A 159 8.62 11.32 -5.70
CA GLU A 159 8.84 11.71 -7.09
C GLU A 159 7.75 11.09 -7.96
N VAL A 160 7.12 11.92 -8.80
CA VAL A 160 6.15 11.48 -9.80
C VAL A 160 6.69 11.85 -11.17
N LYS A 161 6.78 10.86 -12.05
CA LYS A 161 7.28 10.99 -13.42
C LYS A 161 6.26 10.40 -14.38
N THR A 162 6.06 11.07 -15.51
CA THR A 162 5.32 10.49 -16.64
C THR A 162 6.26 9.58 -17.43
N ILE A 163 5.74 8.46 -17.90
CA ILE A 163 6.41 7.55 -18.82
C ILE A 163 6.10 8.06 -20.24
N ASP A 164 6.75 9.15 -20.64
CA ASP A 164 6.69 9.68 -22.02
C ASP A 164 7.68 8.94 -22.94
#